data_AF-A0A754G3T0-F1
#
_entry.id   AF-A0A754G3T0-F1
#
_cell.length_a   1.000
_cell.length_b   1.000
_cell.length_c   1.000
_cell.angle_alpha   90.00
_cell.angle_beta   90.00
_cell.angle_gamma   90.00
#
_symmetry.space_group_name_H-M   'P 1'
#
loop_
_entity.id
_entity.type
_entity.pdbx_description
1 polymer ?
#
loop_
_entity_poly.entity_id
_entity_poly.type
_entity_poly.pdbx_seq_one_letter_code
_entity_poly.pdbx_strand_id
1 'polypeptide(L)'
;MLKINLCILGLQSDTVGLIIDDPPLVFGGNYEQFPQSLLDKLKPQNNTGLGSTTVQGTVLNTQDATRTILNVVNTYLTDKLTADEMAWILSHRDKFTFSIGVGDRRTDFISRFALATNWHGEDVTNFQLRPNPAGAPEYDFRLTFSASTGTMSVTDNHVGTHSVYGSIRYFTIRQK
;
A
#
# COMPACT_ATOMS: atom_id res chain seq x y z
N MET A 1 -42.12 17.90 35.06
CA MET A 1 -43.27 18.54 34.40
C MET A 1 -42.72 19.50 33.35
N LEU A 2 -42.98 19.21 32.08
CA LEU A 2 -42.48 19.91 30.91
C LEU A 2 -43.18 21.27 30.77
N LYS A 3 -42.44 22.35 30.54
CA LYS A 3 -42.98 23.62 30.01
C LYS A 3 -42.11 24.07 28.84
N ILE A 4 -42.58 23.75 27.64
CA ILE A 4 -42.13 24.34 26.38
C ILE A 4 -42.81 25.70 26.29
N ASN A 5 -42.03 26.78 26.24
CA ASN A 5 -42.56 28.09 25.89
C ASN A 5 -42.44 28.29 24.39
N LEU A 6 -43.63 28.31 23.81
CA LEU A 6 -44.00 28.66 22.45
C LEU A 6 -43.63 30.12 22.15
N CYS A 7 -43.06 30.40 20.99
CA CYS A 7 -43.31 31.67 20.30
C CYS A 7 -43.49 31.40 18.81
N ILE A 8 -44.77 31.39 18.44
CA ILE A 8 -45.30 31.41 17.08
C ILE A 8 -45.45 32.88 16.68
N LEU A 9 -44.87 33.26 15.54
CA LEU A 9 -45.29 34.37 14.69
C LEU A 9 -44.81 33.97 13.27
N GLY A 10 -45.62 33.75 12.24
CA GLY A 10 -47.06 33.84 12.06
C GLY A 10 -47.36 33.68 10.55
N LEU A 11 -48.56 33.16 10.25
CA LEU A 11 -49.40 33.40 9.06
C LEU A 11 -48.86 32.90 7.69
N GLN A 12 -49.27 31.71 7.19
CA GLN A 12 -50.56 31.25 6.64
C GLN A 12 -50.72 31.51 5.12
N SER A 13 -50.67 30.45 4.30
CA SER A 13 -51.79 29.96 3.45
C SER A 13 -51.31 29.04 2.30
N ASP A 14 -51.73 27.78 2.42
CA ASP A 14 -52.23 26.85 1.40
C ASP A 14 -51.50 26.65 0.07
N THR A 15 -50.68 25.59 0.01
CA THR A 15 -50.67 24.68 -1.15
C THR A 15 -50.12 23.30 -0.76
N VAL A 16 -50.81 22.25 -1.20
CA VAL A 16 -50.45 20.84 -1.01
C VAL A 16 -49.21 20.52 -1.85
N GLY A 17 -48.12 20.08 -1.22
CA GLY A 17 -46.90 19.66 -1.89
C GLY A 17 -45.93 18.95 -0.96
N LEU A 18 -45.64 17.68 -1.27
CA LEU A 18 -44.68 16.80 -0.61
C LEU A 18 -43.26 17.42 -0.71
N ILE A 19 -42.60 17.77 0.40
CA ILE A 19 -41.15 18.06 0.39
C ILE A 19 -40.49 17.40 1.60
N ILE A 20 -39.44 16.68 1.25
CA ILE A 20 -38.59 15.77 2.00
C ILE A 20 -37.71 16.61 2.94
N ASP A 21 -37.47 16.14 4.16
CA ASP A 21 -36.40 16.66 5.03
C ASP A 21 -35.06 16.49 4.30
N ASP A 22 -34.59 17.56 3.67
CA ASP A 22 -33.27 17.63 3.04
C ASP A 22 -32.17 17.47 4.10
N PRO A 23 -31.18 16.58 3.92
CA PRO A 23 -29.91 16.72 4.62
C PRO A 23 -29.20 17.99 4.11
N PRO A 24 -28.41 18.68 4.94
CA PRO A 24 -27.73 19.89 4.51
C PRO A 24 -26.79 19.59 3.34
N LEU A 25 -27.05 20.28 2.23
CA LEU A 25 -26.17 20.40 1.07
C LEU A 25 -24.82 20.98 1.52
N VAL A 26 -23.81 20.12 1.67
CA VAL A 26 -22.41 20.54 1.76
C VAL A 26 -21.88 20.65 0.33
N PHE A 27 -21.98 21.86 -0.24
CA PHE A 27 -21.23 22.24 -1.43
C PHE A 27 -19.79 22.60 -1.03
N GLY A 28 -18.80 21.99 -1.69
CA GLY A 28 -17.44 22.55 -1.75
C GLY A 28 -16.30 21.65 -1.25
N GLY A 29 -16.26 20.40 -1.69
CA GLY A 29 -15.06 19.58 -1.64
C GLY A 29 -15.29 18.34 -2.47
N ASN A 30 -14.51 18.13 -3.54
CA ASN A 30 -14.41 16.83 -4.18
C ASN A 30 -13.74 15.90 -3.16
N TYR A 31 -14.51 15.36 -2.21
CA TYR A 31 -14.06 14.25 -1.40
C TYR A 31 -13.98 13.07 -2.34
N GLU A 32 -12.78 12.81 -2.85
CA GLU A 32 -12.47 11.56 -3.53
C GLU A 32 -12.83 10.44 -2.56
N GLN A 33 -13.91 9.73 -2.85
CA GLN A 33 -14.45 8.73 -1.94
C GLN A 33 -13.66 7.44 -2.17
N PHE A 34 -12.72 7.18 -1.28
CA PHE A 34 -11.94 5.95 -1.28
C PHE A 34 -12.81 4.77 -0.81
N PRO A 35 -12.76 3.59 -1.46
CA PRO A 35 -13.49 2.42 -0.98
C PRO A 35 -12.98 2.03 0.43
N GLN A 36 -13.81 2.23 1.46
CA GLN A 36 -13.37 2.02 2.85
C GLN A 36 -12.96 0.56 3.11
N SER A 37 -13.64 -0.40 2.49
CA SER A 37 -13.29 -1.82 2.56
C SER A 37 -11.89 -2.10 2.04
N LEU A 38 -11.45 -1.41 0.97
CA LEU A 38 -10.09 -1.51 0.44
C LEU A 38 -9.09 -0.93 1.43
N LEU A 39 -9.35 0.26 1.97
CA LEU A 39 -8.46 0.92 2.94
C LEU A 39 -8.30 0.08 4.21
N ASP A 40 -9.36 -0.58 4.65
CA ASP A 40 -9.32 -1.47 5.82
C ASP A 40 -8.34 -2.62 5.60
N LYS A 41 -8.29 -3.24 4.42
CA LYS A 41 -7.30 -4.28 4.08
C LYS A 41 -5.87 -3.78 4.16
N LEU A 42 -5.64 -2.50 3.84
CA LEU A 42 -4.32 -1.86 3.84
C LEU A 42 -3.90 -1.34 5.23
N LYS A 43 -4.65 -1.62 6.30
CA LYS A 43 -4.26 -1.22 7.66
C LYS A 43 -3.13 -2.11 8.21
N PRO A 44 -2.25 -1.60 9.10
CA PRO A 44 -1.17 -2.39 9.69
C PRO A 44 -1.59 -3.69 10.38
N GLN A 45 -2.78 -3.72 10.96
CA GLN A 45 -3.34 -4.90 11.63
C GLN A 45 -3.58 -6.07 10.66
N ASN A 46 -3.70 -5.77 9.37
CA ASN A 46 -3.90 -6.75 8.31
C ASN A 46 -2.60 -7.14 7.59
N ASN A 47 -1.45 -6.69 8.07
CA ASN A 47 -0.18 -7.19 7.56
C ASN A 47 0.15 -8.58 8.13
N THR A 48 0.85 -9.40 7.35
CA THR A 48 1.40 -10.68 7.80
C THR A 48 2.76 -10.93 7.19
N GLY A 49 3.59 -11.76 7.84
CA GLY A 49 4.85 -12.24 7.28
C GLY A 49 5.89 -11.15 6.98
N LEU A 50 5.80 -9.97 7.59
CA LEU A 50 6.79 -8.92 7.39
C LEU A 50 8.12 -9.26 8.06
N GLY A 51 9.22 -9.15 7.30
CA GLY A 51 10.58 -9.30 7.80
C GLY A 51 11.11 -8.01 8.43
N SER A 52 12.14 -8.18 9.26
CA SER A 52 12.87 -7.12 9.95
C SER A 52 14.35 -7.53 10.15
N THR A 53 15.11 -6.71 10.86
CA THR A 53 16.47 -7.08 11.30
C THR A 53 16.52 -8.18 12.37
N THR A 54 15.37 -8.59 12.92
CA THR A 54 15.27 -9.62 13.97
C THR A 54 14.41 -10.82 13.58
N VAL A 55 13.59 -10.72 12.53
CA VAL A 55 12.70 -11.79 12.07
C VAL A 55 12.80 -11.95 10.55
N GLN A 56 12.97 -13.18 10.04
CA GLN A 56 13.09 -13.42 8.61
C GLN A 56 11.84 -12.95 7.83
N GLY A 57 10.64 -13.27 8.35
CA GLY A 57 9.37 -13.05 7.66
C GLY A 57 9.19 -14.00 6.48
N THR A 58 8.20 -13.71 5.64
CA THR A 58 7.98 -14.40 4.37
C THR A 58 9.02 -13.93 3.35
N VAL A 59 9.70 -14.90 2.74
CA VAL A 59 10.78 -14.66 1.79
C VAL A 59 10.27 -14.82 0.37
N LEU A 60 10.40 -13.77 -0.43
CA LEU A 60 10.27 -13.83 -1.87
C LEU A 60 11.66 -13.64 -2.48
N ASN A 61 12.24 -14.72 -3.01
CA ASN A 61 13.55 -14.66 -3.65
C ASN A 61 13.59 -13.62 -4.77
N THR A 62 14.69 -12.90 -4.87
CA THR A 62 15.05 -12.11 -6.05
C THR A 62 15.15 -13.00 -7.28
N GLN A 63 14.81 -12.44 -8.43
CA GLN A 63 14.84 -13.11 -9.73
C GLN A 63 14.65 -12.08 -10.86
N ASP A 64 15.15 -12.41 -12.05
CA ASP A 64 14.90 -11.61 -13.26
C ASP A 64 13.45 -11.69 -13.72
N ALA A 65 12.81 -12.86 -13.53
CA ALA A 65 11.45 -13.09 -13.98
C ALA A 65 10.45 -12.18 -13.26
N THR A 66 9.67 -11.47 -14.06
CA THR A 66 8.61 -10.57 -13.59
C THR A 66 7.50 -11.31 -12.84
N ARG A 67 6.97 -10.67 -11.79
CA ARG A 67 5.82 -11.11 -11.00
C ARG A 67 4.69 -10.09 -11.10
N THR A 68 3.45 -10.53 -10.88
CA THR A 68 2.34 -9.59 -10.68
C THR A 68 2.49 -8.90 -9.33
N ILE A 69 2.25 -7.58 -9.29
CA ILE A 69 2.30 -6.82 -8.04
C ILE A 69 1.26 -7.31 -7.04
N LEU A 70 0.09 -7.74 -7.55
CA LEU A 70 -0.98 -8.33 -6.73
C LEU A 70 -0.46 -9.51 -5.90
N ASN A 71 0.28 -10.44 -6.51
CA ASN A 71 0.80 -11.61 -5.80
C ASN A 71 1.84 -11.22 -4.75
N VAL A 72 2.68 -10.21 -5.03
CA VAL A 72 3.67 -9.71 -4.08
C VAL A 72 2.98 -9.06 -2.89
N VAL A 73 2.03 -8.14 -3.11
CA VAL A 73 1.27 -7.47 -2.04
C VAL A 73 0.50 -8.49 -1.20
N ASN A 74 -0.22 -9.40 -1.86
CA ASN A 74 -1.00 -10.43 -1.19
C ASN A 74 -0.13 -11.44 -0.42
N THR A 75 1.18 -11.50 -0.65
CA THR A 75 2.08 -12.28 0.22
C THR A 75 2.10 -11.73 1.65
N TYR A 76 1.93 -10.42 1.82
CA TYR A 76 2.12 -9.70 3.07
C TYR A 76 0.83 -9.14 3.68
N LEU A 77 -0.34 -9.51 3.16
CA LEU A 77 -1.66 -9.17 3.73
C LEU A 77 -2.37 -10.41 4.27
N THR A 78 -3.13 -10.28 5.36
CA THR A 78 -4.04 -11.33 5.85
C THR A 78 -5.28 -11.38 4.97
N ASP A 79 -5.97 -10.25 4.83
CA ASP A 79 -7.09 -10.06 3.91
C ASP A 79 -6.57 -9.60 2.54
N LYS A 80 -6.79 -10.43 1.52
CA LYS A 80 -6.16 -10.28 0.21
C LYS A 80 -6.89 -9.26 -0.64
N LEU A 81 -6.12 -8.53 -1.44
CA LEU A 81 -6.66 -7.70 -2.51
C LEU A 81 -7.18 -8.56 -3.66
N THR A 82 -8.26 -8.11 -4.29
CA THR A 82 -8.69 -8.59 -5.60
C THR A 82 -7.89 -7.92 -6.72
N ALA A 83 -8.03 -8.43 -7.95
CA ALA A 83 -7.42 -7.81 -9.12
C ALA A 83 -7.93 -6.37 -9.35
N ASP A 84 -9.24 -6.15 -9.19
CA ASP A 84 -9.86 -4.83 -9.37
C ASP A 84 -9.40 -3.84 -8.29
N GLU A 85 -9.30 -4.29 -7.03
CA GLU A 85 -8.79 -3.47 -5.93
C GLU A 85 -7.33 -3.04 -6.17
N MET A 86 -6.48 -3.96 -6.64
CA MET A 86 -5.10 -3.64 -6.98
C MET A 86 -5.03 -2.70 -8.19
N ALA A 87 -5.81 -2.94 -9.25
CA ALA A 87 -5.88 -2.07 -10.41
C ALA A 87 -6.30 -0.63 -10.02
N TRP A 88 -7.26 -0.52 -9.10
CA TRP A 88 -7.71 0.76 -8.55
C TRP A 88 -6.61 1.47 -7.76
N ILE A 89 -5.84 0.76 -6.92
CA ILE A 89 -4.68 1.33 -6.23
C ILE A 89 -3.65 1.86 -7.25
N LEU A 90 -3.36 1.08 -8.30
CA LEU A 90 -2.36 1.46 -9.31
C LEU A 90 -2.78 2.69 -10.12
N SER A 91 -4.07 2.86 -10.41
CA SER A 91 -4.58 4.04 -11.10
C SER A 91 -4.61 5.29 -10.24
N HIS A 92 -4.66 5.15 -8.91
CA HIS A 92 -4.62 6.26 -7.93
C HIS A 92 -3.31 6.25 -7.12
N ARG A 93 -2.21 5.75 -7.70
CA ARG A 93 -0.94 5.53 -6.97
C ARG A 93 -0.38 6.80 -6.33
N ASP A 94 -0.71 7.97 -6.85
CA ASP A 94 -0.31 9.25 -6.24
C ASP A 94 -0.88 9.44 -4.83
N LYS A 95 -1.98 8.75 -4.49
CA LYS A 95 -2.61 8.71 -3.17
C LYS A 95 -2.04 7.64 -2.24
N PHE A 96 -1.14 6.79 -2.72
CA PHE A 96 -0.58 5.69 -1.97
C PHE A 96 0.94 5.76 -1.86
N THR A 97 1.47 5.26 -0.77
CA THR A 97 2.89 5.03 -0.55
C THR A 97 3.15 3.53 -0.56
N PHE A 98 4.01 3.10 -1.47
CA PHE A 98 4.54 1.75 -1.52
C PHE A 98 5.81 1.70 -0.68
N SER A 99 6.02 0.61 0.04
CA SER A 99 7.22 0.40 0.84
C SER A 99 7.70 -1.03 0.65
N ILE A 100 8.99 -1.17 0.38
CA ILE A 100 9.65 -2.44 0.13
C ILE A 100 10.83 -2.60 1.08
N GLY A 101 11.00 -3.79 1.65
CA GLY A 101 12.18 -4.16 2.40
C GLY A 101 12.85 -5.37 1.79
N VAL A 102 14.17 -5.26 1.62
CA VAL A 102 15.02 -6.25 0.97
C VAL A 102 16.10 -6.73 1.93
N GLY A 103 16.60 -7.94 1.71
CA GLY A 103 17.63 -8.51 2.56
C GLY A 103 18.08 -9.90 2.16
N ASP A 104 18.96 -10.48 2.98
CA ASP A 104 19.42 -11.86 2.79
C ASP A 104 18.27 -12.83 3.09
N ARG A 105 18.14 -13.86 2.27
CA ARG A 105 17.14 -14.92 2.40
C ARG A 105 17.51 -16.00 3.41
N ARG A 106 18.78 -16.10 3.81
CA ARG A 106 19.30 -17.10 4.74
C ARG A 106 19.09 -16.66 6.18
N THR A 107 18.63 -17.58 7.01
CA THR A 107 18.30 -17.34 8.42
C THR A 107 19.48 -16.90 9.27
N ASP A 108 20.70 -17.30 8.92
CA ASP A 108 21.91 -16.90 9.66
C ASP A 108 22.23 -15.41 9.49
N PHE A 109 21.60 -14.75 8.51
CA PHE A 109 21.83 -13.35 8.16
C PHE A 109 20.55 -12.50 8.25
N ILE A 110 19.61 -12.86 9.14
CA ILE A 110 18.34 -12.13 9.35
C ILE A 110 18.56 -10.62 9.51
N SER A 111 19.63 -10.20 10.19
CA SER A 111 19.97 -8.79 10.43
C SER A 111 20.33 -8.01 9.17
N ARG A 112 20.68 -8.68 8.06
CA ARG A 112 20.89 -8.07 6.74
C ARG A 112 19.55 -7.79 6.08
N PHE A 113 18.84 -6.80 6.63
CA PHE A 113 17.59 -6.28 6.12
C PHE A 113 17.63 -4.75 6.07
N ALA A 114 17.02 -4.17 5.04
CA ALA A 114 16.78 -2.73 4.94
C ALA A 114 15.42 -2.45 4.32
N LEU A 115 14.70 -1.46 4.86
CA LEU A 115 13.58 -0.81 4.17
C LEU A 115 14.15 0.20 3.17
N ALA A 116 13.73 0.10 1.92
CA ALA A 116 14.07 1.10 0.92
C ALA A 116 13.38 2.43 1.25
N THR A 117 14.13 3.53 1.11
CA THR A 117 13.69 4.88 1.46
C THR A 117 13.64 5.81 0.25
N ASN A 118 14.03 5.31 -0.93
CA ASN A 118 14.18 6.09 -2.15
C ASN A 118 13.17 5.73 -3.26
N TRP A 119 12.15 4.93 -2.95
CA TRP A 119 11.08 4.54 -3.89
C TRP A 119 9.76 4.40 -3.16
N HIS A 120 8.68 4.93 -3.76
CA HIS A 120 7.36 5.03 -3.12
C HIS A 120 6.18 4.66 -4.01
N GLY A 121 6.43 3.97 -5.14
CA GLY A 121 5.39 3.48 -6.05
C GLY A 121 5.48 4.04 -7.47
N GLU A 122 6.55 4.78 -7.78
CA GLU A 122 6.81 5.30 -9.12
C GLU A 122 7.22 4.18 -10.08
N ASP A 123 6.89 4.33 -11.36
CA ASP A 123 7.41 3.44 -12.41
C ASP A 123 8.92 3.61 -12.52
N VAL A 124 9.63 2.49 -12.45
CA VAL A 124 11.09 2.48 -12.44
C VAL A 124 11.63 1.28 -13.20
N THR A 125 12.79 1.44 -13.81
CA THR A 125 13.51 0.36 -14.49
C THR A 125 14.93 0.29 -13.95
N ASN A 126 15.35 -0.91 -13.51
CA ASN A 126 16.69 -1.16 -12.97
C ASN A 126 17.12 -0.17 -11.85
N PHE A 127 16.16 0.25 -11.03
CA PHE A 127 16.35 1.25 -9.99
C PHE A 127 16.98 0.63 -8.75
N GLN A 128 18.08 1.24 -8.28
CA GLN A 128 18.77 0.74 -7.09
C GLN A 128 17.99 1.10 -5.83
N LEU A 129 17.53 0.09 -5.10
CA LEU A 129 16.92 0.27 -3.79
C LEU A 129 17.99 0.61 -2.75
N ARG A 130 17.74 1.66 -1.97
CA ARG A 130 18.66 2.15 -0.93
C ARG A 130 17.93 2.41 0.39
N PRO A 131 18.61 2.23 1.54
CA PRO A 131 20.01 1.83 1.68
C PRO A 131 20.26 0.32 1.44
N ASN A 132 21.53 -0.05 1.24
CA ASN A 132 21.93 -1.46 1.35
C ASN A 132 21.77 -1.94 2.80
N PRO A 133 21.43 -3.21 3.05
CA PRO A 133 21.40 -3.75 4.40
C PRO A 133 22.70 -3.52 5.18
N ALA A 134 22.58 -3.18 6.46
CA ALA A 134 23.74 -2.97 7.32
C ALA A 134 24.52 -4.29 7.51
N GLY A 135 25.86 -4.22 7.51
CA GLY A 135 26.72 -5.41 7.69
C GLY A 135 26.62 -6.45 6.58
N ALA A 136 26.02 -6.09 5.44
CA ALA A 136 26.00 -6.89 4.23
C ALA A 136 27.10 -6.47 3.25
N PRO A 137 27.59 -7.37 2.39
CA PRO A 137 28.19 -6.94 1.14
C PRO A 137 27.16 -6.14 0.32
N GLU A 138 27.63 -5.36 -0.64
CA GLU A 138 26.73 -4.65 -1.54
C GLU A 138 25.94 -5.68 -2.36
N TYR A 139 24.62 -5.75 -2.10
CA TYR A 139 23.70 -6.61 -2.85
C TYR A 139 23.21 -5.96 -4.13
N ASP A 140 23.39 -4.65 -4.28
CA ASP A 140 22.88 -3.87 -5.41
C ASP A 140 21.44 -4.25 -5.82
N PHE A 141 20.50 -4.20 -4.87
CA PHE A 141 19.11 -4.60 -5.15
C PHE A 141 18.49 -3.71 -6.23
N ARG A 142 18.10 -4.29 -7.38
CA ARG A 142 17.51 -3.56 -8.50
C ARG A 142 16.04 -3.87 -8.66
N LEU A 143 15.20 -2.83 -8.57
CA LEU A 143 13.77 -2.88 -8.80
C LEU A 143 13.44 -2.46 -10.24
N THR A 144 12.60 -3.26 -10.89
CA THR A 144 11.79 -2.81 -12.02
C THR A 144 10.33 -2.91 -11.61
N PHE A 145 9.57 -1.83 -11.79
CA PHE A 145 8.17 -1.75 -11.42
C PHE A 145 7.40 -0.97 -12.50
N SER A 146 6.22 -1.48 -12.86
CA SER A 146 5.31 -0.82 -13.79
C SER A 146 3.87 -0.96 -13.31
N ALA A 147 3.27 0.17 -12.95
CA ALA A 147 1.86 0.28 -12.59
C ALA A 147 0.96 -0.05 -13.77
N SER A 148 1.34 0.39 -14.98
CA SER A 148 0.54 0.16 -16.21
C SER A 148 0.33 -1.31 -16.52
N THR A 149 1.34 -2.15 -16.24
CA THR A 149 1.27 -3.61 -16.45
C THR A 149 0.97 -4.38 -15.17
N GLY A 150 0.95 -3.71 -14.01
CA GLY A 150 0.74 -4.34 -12.71
C GLY A 150 1.84 -5.35 -12.37
N THR A 151 3.08 -5.04 -12.69
CA THR A 151 4.20 -5.98 -12.56
C THR A 151 5.43 -5.41 -11.89
N MET A 152 6.24 -6.31 -11.32
CA MET A 152 7.54 -5.99 -10.75
C MET A 152 8.54 -7.14 -10.82
N SER A 153 9.83 -6.81 -10.78
CA SER A 153 10.92 -7.75 -10.48
C SER A 153 11.94 -7.07 -9.57
N VAL A 154 12.59 -7.88 -8.72
CA VAL A 154 13.73 -7.43 -7.91
C VAL A 154 14.85 -8.41 -8.11
N THR A 155 16.03 -7.91 -8.48
CA THR A 155 17.26 -8.70 -8.58
C THR A 155 18.25 -8.26 -7.50
N ASP A 156 19.24 -9.10 -7.23
CA ASP A 156 20.44 -8.73 -6.46
C ASP A 156 21.69 -9.16 -7.21
N ASN A 157 22.80 -8.51 -6.89
CA ASN A 157 24.14 -8.93 -7.24
C ASN A 157 24.94 -9.11 -5.96
N HIS A 158 25.23 -10.35 -5.59
CA HIS A 158 26.02 -10.67 -4.41
C HIS A 158 27.43 -11.07 -4.81
N VAL A 159 28.39 -10.15 -4.62
CA VAL A 159 29.82 -10.40 -4.87
C VAL A 159 30.05 -10.96 -6.30
N GLY A 160 29.39 -10.35 -7.28
CA GLY A 160 29.49 -10.73 -8.70
C GLY A 160 28.58 -11.89 -9.12
N THR A 161 27.75 -12.43 -8.22
CA THR A 161 26.80 -13.50 -8.55
C THR A 161 25.37 -12.98 -8.51
N HIS A 162 24.64 -13.17 -9.61
CA HIS A 162 23.31 -12.61 -9.81
C HIS A 162 22.20 -13.45 -9.17
N SER A 163 21.27 -12.79 -8.46
CA SER A 163 20.04 -13.34 -7.89
C SER A 163 20.23 -14.54 -6.94
N VAL A 164 21.26 -14.50 -6.08
CA VAL A 164 21.67 -15.69 -5.29
C VAL A 164 21.30 -15.64 -3.82
N TYR A 165 21.29 -14.49 -3.16
CA TYR A 165 20.97 -14.45 -1.73
C TYR A 165 19.96 -13.36 -1.37
N GLY A 166 19.65 -12.48 -2.32
CA GLY A 166 18.64 -11.46 -2.14
C GLY A 166 17.23 -12.01 -1.98
N SER A 167 16.41 -11.21 -1.30
CA SER A 167 14.98 -11.43 -1.19
C SER A 167 14.24 -10.14 -0.91
N ILE A 168 12.99 -10.09 -1.33
CA ILE A 168 11.97 -9.20 -0.76
C ILE A 168 11.47 -9.89 0.51
N ARG A 169 11.48 -9.16 1.62
CA ARG A 169 11.05 -9.65 2.94
C ARG A 169 9.93 -8.80 3.52
N TYR A 170 9.64 -7.67 2.91
CA TYR A 170 8.62 -6.73 3.34
C TYR A 170 8.03 -6.04 2.12
N PHE A 171 6.71 -5.97 2.05
CA PHE A 171 6.03 -5.12 1.08
C PHE A 171 4.71 -4.61 1.68
N THR A 172 4.47 -3.31 1.63
CA THR A 172 3.20 -2.71 2.09
C THR A 172 2.77 -1.56 1.19
N ILE A 173 1.47 -1.31 1.16
CA ILE A 173 0.86 -0.14 0.53
C ILE A 173 0.04 0.59 1.60
N ARG A 174 0.17 1.91 1.68
CA ARG A 174 -0.55 2.76 2.63
C ARG A 174 -1.14 3.98 1.93
N GLN A 175 -2.33 4.40 2.34
CA GLN A 175 -2.87 5.69 1.93
C GLN A 175 -2.00 6.82 2.52
N LYS A 176 -1.76 7.87 1.73
CA LYS A 176 -1.04 9.08 2.14
C LYS A 176 -1.89 9.99 3.02
#